data_AF-A0A8R7P0A4-F1
#
_entry.id   AF-A0A8R7P0A4-F1
#
_cell.length_a   1.000
_cell.length_b   1.000
_cell.length_c   1.000
_cell.angle_alpha   90.00
_cell.angle_beta   90.00
_cell.angle_gamma   90.00
#
_symmetry.space_group_name_H-M   'P 1'
#
loop_
_entity.id
_entity.type
_entity.pdbx_description
1 polymer ?
#
loop_
_entity_poly.entity_id
_entity_poly.type
_entity_poly.pdbx_seq_one_letter_code
_entity_poly.pdbx_strand_id
1 'polypeptide(L)'
;MPAVMAGVDGGGRSLDCRSFWKAGASEGPSVPIREFHDALETGDFDRARVHPKFLHTNATSHKWAFGAISELLDNAVDEICNGATFIKVDKSTNTKDNSPMLVFQDDGGGMDPEGVRQCMSLGFSTKKSKTTIGQYGNGFKTSTMRLGADAIVFTRAIRESKVTLSIGLLSYTFLRRTMKDDIVVPMLDFEVQDGQIAPLVYGSQGDWDSSLKIILDWSPFSSKEELLQQFEDMDSHGTKVVIYNLWMNDDGLLELDFDDDDEDILLRDQGQNSGASTKIQKEIIQQHISHRLRFSLRAYSSILYLKKFENFQIILRGKPVEQINIANELKFKKVVTYKPQVAHDSQVVSVKVDIGFAKEAPVLGIFGINVYHKNRLIMSRVWPSKNTVLVIKLLQYNLGWN
;
A
#
# COMPACT_ATOMS: atom_id res chain seq x y z
N MET A 1 -3.88 52.30 48.48
CA MET A 1 -2.57 51.60 48.55
C MET A 1 -2.46 50.89 49.88
N PRO A 2 -1.69 49.79 50.01
CA PRO A 2 -1.36 48.71 49.05
C PRO A 2 -2.20 47.45 49.41
N ALA A 3 -1.93 46.17 49.10
CA ALA A 3 -1.18 45.42 48.06
C ALA A 3 -2.15 44.29 47.59
N VAL A 4 -2.23 43.84 46.34
CA VAL A 4 -1.30 43.01 45.55
C VAL A 4 -0.78 41.74 46.27
N MET A 5 -1.39 40.60 45.95
CA MET A 5 -0.67 39.33 45.78
C MET A 5 -0.92 38.81 44.36
N ALA A 6 0.14 38.37 43.70
CA ALA A 6 0.08 37.92 42.31
C ALA A 6 -0.46 36.49 42.21
N GLY A 7 -1.52 36.31 41.41
CA GLY A 7 -1.83 35.00 40.83
C GLY A 7 -0.80 34.72 39.73
N VAL A 8 -0.13 33.57 39.81
CA VAL A 8 0.82 33.15 38.77
C VAL A 8 0.04 32.75 37.53
N ASP A 9 0.21 33.50 36.43
CA ASP A 9 -0.28 33.10 35.11
C ASP A 9 0.45 31.83 34.65
N GLY A 10 -0.18 30.68 34.91
CA GLY A 10 0.25 29.39 34.39
C GLY A 10 0.01 29.34 32.89
N GLY A 11 0.99 29.80 32.11
CA GLY A 11 0.94 29.81 30.64
C GLY A 11 0.50 28.46 30.07
N GLY A 12 -0.71 28.44 29.51
CA GLY A 12 -1.36 27.26 28.95
C GLY A 12 -0.64 26.77 27.68
N ARG A 13 0.47 26.04 27.85
CA ARG A 13 1.06 25.23 26.78
C ARG A 13 -0.01 24.26 26.28
N SER A 14 -0.37 24.34 24.99
CA SER A 14 -1.30 23.40 24.37
C SER A 14 -0.89 21.96 24.71
N LEU A 15 -1.88 21.18 25.15
CA LEU A 15 -1.72 19.77 25.51
C LEU A 15 -1.90 18.83 24.30
N ASP A 16 -2.08 19.36 23.08
CA ASP A 16 -2.36 18.55 21.89
C ASP A 16 -1.25 17.52 21.62
N CYS A 17 0.02 17.91 21.80
CA CYS A 17 1.17 17.02 21.66
C CYS A 17 1.26 15.88 22.70
N ARG A 18 0.39 15.86 23.72
CA ARG A 18 0.33 14.78 24.73
C ARG A 18 -0.77 13.76 24.47
N SER A 19 -1.62 13.97 23.47
CA SER A 19 -2.65 13.01 23.07
C SER A 19 -2.14 12.15 21.92
N PHE A 20 -1.75 10.90 22.21
CA PHE A 20 -1.21 9.95 21.21
C PHE A 20 -2.03 9.88 19.91
N TRP A 21 -3.36 9.89 20.03
CA TRP A 21 -4.29 9.85 18.89
C TRP A 21 -4.50 11.18 18.15
N LYS A 22 -4.11 12.32 18.75
CA LYS A 22 -4.17 13.65 18.11
C LYS A 22 -2.81 14.08 17.53
N ALA A 23 -1.70 13.60 18.09
CA ALA A 23 -0.34 13.98 17.70
C ALA A 23 0.02 13.63 16.24
N GLY A 24 -0.78 12.81 15.55
CA GLY A 24 -0.63 12.52 14.11
C GLY A 24 -1.34 13.51 13.18
N ALA A 25 -2.09 14.49 13.68
CA ALA A 25 -2.75 15.50 12.86
C ALA A 25 -1.82 16.71 12.65
N SER A 26 -1.28 16.86 11.45
CA SER A 26 -0.39 17.98 11.09
C SER A 26 -1.16 19.29 10.79
N GLU A 27 -1.90 19.79 11.77
CA GLU A 27 -2.46 21.15 11.74
C GLU A 27 -1.56 22.10 12.55
N GLY A 28 -0.49 22.57 11.90
CA GLY A 28 0.33 23.66 12.42
C GLY A 28 -0.27 25.02 12.05
N PRO A 29 -0.40 25.98 12.98
CA PRO A 29 -0.83 27.33 12.64
C PRO A 29 0.20 28.02 11.73
N SER A 30 -0.28 28.86 10.82
CA SER A 30 0.53 29.63 9.88
C SER A 30 1.30 30.76 10.59
N VAL A 31 2.39 30.41 11.26
CA VAL A 31 3.39 31.34 11.79
C VAL A 31 4.46 31.59 10.71
N PRO A 32 5.08 32.79 10.59
CA PRO A 32 6.07 33.05 9.52
C PRO A 32 7.33 32.16 9.63
N ILE A 33 7.38 31.10 8.81
CA ILE A 33 8.46 30.10 8.80
C ILE A 33 9.67 30.59 7.98
N ARG A 34 10.32 31.68 8.40
CA ARG A 34 11.52 32.21 7.71
C ARG A 34 12.77 32.41 8.55
N GLU A 35 12.67 32.58 9.87
CA GLU A 35 13.85 32.83 10.71
C GLU A 35 14.33 31.60 11.51
N PHE A 36 13.48 30.57 11.67
CA PHE A 36 13.81 29.36 12.45
C PHE A 36 14.33 28.17 11.62
N HIS A 37 14.22 28.18 10.29
CA HIS A 37 14.71 27.07 9.44
C HIS A 37 16.24 27.11 9.27
N ASP A 38 16.79 28.26 8.87
CA ASP A 38 18.23 28.44 8.63
C ASP A 38 19.10 28.08 9.84
N ALA A 39 18.62 28.32 11.06
CA ALA A 39 19.36 28.05 12.30
C ALA A 39 19.41 26.54 12.70
N LEU A 40 18.55 25.70 12.11
CA LEU A 40 18.49 24.26 12.37
C LEU A 40 19.13 23.42 11.25
N GLU A 41 19.13 23.91 10.01
CA GLU A 41 19.83 23.26 8.90
C GLU A 41 21.36 23.43 8.96
N THR A 42 21.84 24.44 9.70
CA THR A 42 23.27 24.74 9.90
C THR A 42 23.87 24.14 11.19
N GLY A 43 23.07 23.50 12.03
CA GLY A 43 23.52 22.85 13.26
C GLY A 43 23.93 21.39 13.03
N ASP A 44 25.12 21.01 13.53
CA ASP A 44 25.63 19.63 13.51
C ASP A 44 24.92 18.78 14.59
N PHE A 45 23.63 18.50 14.36
CA PHE A 45 22.79 17.67 15.21
C PHE A 45 22.76 16.23 14.72
N ASP A 46 23.03 15.28 15.62
CA ASP A 46 22.87 13.85 15.36
C ASP A 46 21.45 13.52 14.88
N ARG A 47 21.32 13.22 13.58
CA ARG A 47 20.05 12.81 12.98
C ARG A 47 19.72 11.36 13.39
N ALA A 48 18.44 11.09 13.64
CA ALA A 48 17.99 9.74 13.96
C ALA A 48 18.27 8.77 12.79
N ARG A 49 19.21 7.85 13.00
CA ARG A 49 19.62 6.82 12.03
C ARG A 49 18.67 5.63 12.07
N VAL A 50 18.40 5.04 10.90
CA VAL A 50 17.53 3.87 10.78
C VAL A 50 18.33 2.70 10.21
N HIS A 51 18.61 1.73 11.06
CA HIS A 51 19.36 0.52 10.71
C HIS A 51 18.53 -0.39 9.77
N PRO A 52 19.11 -0.99 8.71
CA PRO A 52 18.36 -1.76 7.69
C PRO A 52 17.43 -2.87 8.21
N LYS A 53 17.75 -3.49 9.37
CA LYS A 53 16.83 -4.43 10.08
C LYS A 53 15.42 -3.84 10.29
N PHE A 54 15.29 -2.52 10.44
CA PHE A 54 14.00 -1.85 10.61
C PHE A 54 13.04 -2.07 9.42
N LEU A 55 13.55 -2.18 8.18
CA LEU A 55 12.70 -2.48 7.00
C LEU A 55 11.94 -3.79 7.18
N HIS A 56 12.64 -4.84 7.60
CA HIS A 56 12.05 -6.14 7.91
C HIS A 56 11.15 -6.10 9.15
N THR A 57 11.58 -5.45 10.24
CA THR A 57 10.74 -5.31 11.46
C THR A 57 9.42 -4.59 11.17
N ASN A 58 9.47 -3.51 10.39
CA ASN A 58 8.29 -2.72 10.02
C ASN A 58 7.33 -3.54 9.14
N ALA A 59 7.85 -4.34 8.20
CA ALA A 59 7.08 -5.26 7.36
C ALA A 59 6.27 -6.32 8.14
N THR A 60 6.66 -6.67 9.38
CA THR A 60 5.93 -7.63 10.23
C THR A 60 4.52 -7.18 10.65
N SER A 61 4.18 -5.90 10.43
CA SER A 61 2.81 -5.39 10.59
C SER A 61 1.81 -6.09 9.66
N HIS A 62 2.23 -6.51 8.46
CA HIS A 62 1.42 -7.29 7.52
C HIS A 62 1.50 -8.78 7.81
N LYS A 63 0.50 -9.32 8.50
CA LYS A 63 0.38 -10.77 8.76
C LYS A 63 -0.10 -11.60 7.55
N TRP A 64 -0.44 -10.96 6.45
CA TRP A 64 -1.06 -11.59 5.27
C TRP A 64 -0.59 -10.87 4.02
N ALA A 65 0.00 -11.59 3.05
CA ALA A 65 0.60 -10.96 1.88
C ALA A 65 -0.38 -10.14 1.04
N PHE A 66 -1.66 -10.57 0.90
CA PHE A 66 -2.67 -9.76 0.20
C PHE A 66 -2.95 -8.41 0.91
N GLY A 67 -2.71 -8.31 2.22
CA GLY A 67 -2.71 -7.03 2.93
C GLY A 67 -1.67 -6.06 2.38
N ALA A 68 -0.44 -6.54 2.17
CA ALA A 68 0.63 -5.75 1.57
C ALA A 68 0.34 -5.40 0.09
N ILE A 69 -0.11 -6.37 -0.71
CA ILE A 69 -0.56 -6.13 -2.10
C ILE A 69 -1.64 -5.04 -2.15
N SER A 70 -2.57 -5.06 -1.18
CA SER A 70 -3.67 -4.10 -1.15
C SER A 70 -3.29 -2.66 -0.82
N GLU A 71 -2.18 -2.42 -0.10
CA GLU A 71 -1.66 -1.06 0.08
C GLU A 71 -1.01 -0.50 -1.20
N LEU A 72 -0.47 -1.38 -2.06
CA LEU A 72 0.05 -0.99 -3.37
C LEU A 72 -1.10 -0.67 -4.34
N LEU A 73 -2.18 -1.47 -4.32
CA LEU A 73 -3.42 -1.15 -5.02
C LEU A 73 -4.02 0.19 -4.56
N ASP A 74 -4.02 0.45 -3.24
CA ASP A 74 -4.53 1.71 -2.69
C ASP A 74 -3.75 2.94 -3.17
N ASN A 75 -2.44 2.81 -3.40
CA ASN A 75 -1.65 3.92 -3.92
C ASN A 75 -2.05 4.30 -5.36
N ALA A 76 -2.30 3.32 -6.23
CA ALA A 76 -2.77 3.58 -7.60
C ALA A 76 -4.25 4.01 -7.66
N VAL A 77 -5.09 3.51 -6.74
CA VAL A 77 -6.48 3.97 -6.61
C VAL A 77 -6.56 5.42 -6.09
N ASP A 78 -5.62 5.85 -5.26
CA ASP A 78 -5.46 7.27 -4.90
C ASP A 78 -5.11 8.14 -6.14
N GLU A 79 -4.40 7.59 -7.14
CA GLU A 79 -4.00 8.30 -8.37
C GLU A 79 -5.13 8.46 -9.41
N ILE A 80 -6.33 7.93 -9.16
CA ILE A 80 -7.51 8.17 -10.02
C ILE A 80 -7.80 9.67 -10.15
N CYS A 81 -7.52 10.48 -9.12
CA CYS A 81 -7.67 11.93 -9.20
C CYS A 81 -6.64 12.62 -10.12
N ASN A 82 -5.53 11.94 -10.42
CA ASN A 82 -4.47 12.37 -11.32
C ASN A 82 -4.58 11.72 -12.71
N GLY A 83 -5.68 11.02 -12.99
CA GLY A 83 -6.00 10.46 -14.31
C GLY A 83 -5.73 8.97 -14.49
N ALA A 84 -5.33 8.23 -13.44
CA ALA A 84 -5.14 6.78 -13.54
C ALA A 84 -6.41 6.06 -14.03
N THR A 85 -6.27 5.15 -14.98
CA THR A 85 -7.33 4.30 -15.53
C THR A 85 -7.11 2.81 -15.25
N PHE A 86 -5.91 2.38 -14.84
CA PHE A 86 -5.69 1.00 -14.40
C PHE A 86 -4.57 0.84 -13.36
N ILE A 87 -4.59 -0.32 -12.70
CA ILE A 87 -3.40 -0.96 -12.15
C ILE A 87 -3.31 -2.40 -12.61
N LYS A 88 -2.18 -2.77 -13.21
CA LYS A 88 -1.80 -4.15 -13.55
C LYS A 88 -1.03 -4.75 -12.38
N VAL A 89 -1.35 -5.99 -12.02
CA VAL A 89 -0.61 -6.84 -11.09
C VAL A 89 -0.27 -8.14 -11.80
N ASP A 90 1.01 -8.45 -11.99
CA ASP A 90 1.43 -9.58 -12.82
C ASP A 90 2.69 -10.29 -12.31
N LYS A 91 2.91 -11.50 -12.82
CA LYS A 91 4.15 -12.28 -12.64
C LYS A 91 5.13 -11.89 -13.75
N SER A 92 6.35 -11.55 -13.39
CA SER A 92 7.49 -11.53 -14.32
C SER A 92 8.55 -12.54 -13.88
N THR A 93 9.49 -12.86 -14.76
CA THR A 93 10.62 -13.76 -14.46
C THR A 93 11.91 -12.96 -14.50
N ASN A 94 12.70 -13.03 -13.42
CA ASN A 94 14.03 -12.45 -13.37
C ASN A 94 14.95 -13.20 -14.34
N THR A 95 15.48 -12.53 -15.35
CA THR A 95 16.35 -13.15 -16.36
C THR A 95 17.71 -13.57 -15.81
N LYS A 96 18.16 -13.02 -14.67
CA LYS A 96 19.44 -13.36 -14.04
C LYS A 96 19.45 -14.75 -13.37
N ASP A 97 18.33 -15.19 -12.81
CA ASP A 97 18.24 -16.42 -11.99
C ASP A 97 16.97 -17.27 -12.20
N ASN A 98 16.07 -16.84 -13.08
CA ASN A 98 14.75 -17.42 -13.34
C ASN A 98 13.78 -17.41 -12.14
N SER A 99 14.04 -16.61 -11.10
CA SER A 99 13.10 -16.42 -9.99
C SER A 99 11.87 -15.59 -10.42
N PRO A 100 10.68 -15.85 -9.84
CA PRO A 100 9.50 -15.05 -10.11
C PRO A 100 9.59 -13.70 -9.39
N MET A 101 9.08 -12.67 -10.06
CA MET A 101 8.95 -11.30 -9.57
C MET A 101 7.48 -10.89 -9.62
N LEU A 102 7.06 -10.06 -8.67
CA LEU A 102 5.73 -9.48 -8.64
C LEU A 102 5.79 -8.04 -9.15
N VAL A 103 5.07 -7.75 -10.23
CA VAL A 103 5.05 -6.45 -10.90
C VAL A 103 3.72 -5.76 -10.63
N PHE A 104 3.77 -4.51 -10.20
CA PHE A 104 2.65 -3.58 -10.15
C PHE A 104 2.91 -2.48 -11.17
N GLN A 105 1.92 -2.09 -11.98
CA GLN A 105 2.06 -0.99 -12.92
C GLN A 105 0.75 -0.21 -13.06
N ASP A 106 0.78 1.08 -12.74
CA ASP A 106 -0.31 2.03 -12.93
C ASP A 106 0.05 3.10 -13.97
N ASP A 107 -0.99 3.70 -14.55
CA ASP A 107 -0.95 4.85 -15.46
C ASP A 107 -1.26 6.17 -14.73
N GLY A 108 -1.04 6.23 -13.41
CA GLY A 108 -1.26 7.42 -12.60
C GLY A 108 -0.31 8.57 -12.92
N GLY A 109 -0.39 9.67 -12.15
CA GLY A 109 0.32 10.92 -12.45
C GLY A 109 1.85 10.85 -12.32
N GLY A 110 2.39 9.70 -11.92
CA GLY A 110 3.81 9.45 -11.65
C GLY A 110 4.37 10.27 -10.51
N MET A 111 5.64 10.03 -10.18
CA MET A 111 6.41 10.85 -9.24
C MET A 111 7.55 11.54 -9.98
N ASP A 112 7.78 12.80 -9.67
CA ASP A 112 9.01 13.49 -10.07
C ASP A 112 10.19 13.02 -9.17
N PRO A 113 11.45 13.38 -9.47
CA PRO A 113 12.62 12.97 -8.69
C PRO A 113 12.50 13.19 -7.18
N GLU A 114 11.84 14.26 -6.76
CA GLU A 114 11.64 14.57 -5.34
C GLU A 114 10.49 13.76 -4.72
N GLY A 115 9.38 13.60 -5.44
CA GLY A 115 8.28 12.73 -5.06
C GLY A 115 8.72 11.28 -4.84
N VAL A 116 9.60 10.73 -5.68
CA VAL A 116 10.11 9.37 -5.49
C VAL A 116 11.10 9.27 -4.32
N ARG A 117 11.92 10.30 -4.06
CA ARG A 117 12.76 10.37 -2.84
C ARG A 117 11.93 10.38 -1.56
N GLN A 118 10.84 11.13 -1.53
CA GLN A 118 9.88 11.12 -0.43
C GLN A 118 9.14 9.77 -0.33
N CYS A 119 8.80 9.15 -1.46
CA CYS A 119 8.23 7.81 -1.53
C CYS A 119 9.17 6.72 -0.96
N MET A 120 10.49 6.91 -1.04
CA MET A 120 11.49 6.04 -0.43
C MET A 120 11.82 6.38 1.03
N SER A 121 11.67 7.65 1.45
CA SER A 121 12.00 8.13 2.80
C SER A 121 10.92 7.79 3.84
N LEU A 122 11.29 7.24 4.99
CA LEU A 122 10.35 6.83 6.05
C LEU A 122 9.60 8.04 6.66
N GLY A 123 8.30 7.89 6.91
CA GLY A 123 7.46 8.91 7.56
C GLY A 123 7.02 10.09 6.70
N PHE A 124 7.49 10.23 5.46
CA PHE A 124 7.09 11.31 4.56
C PHE A 124 5.78 10.99 3.84
N SER A 125 4.80 11.90 3.94
CA SER A 125 3.52 11.85 3.23
C SER A 125 3.04 13.26 2.94
N THR A 126 2.93 13.60 1.65
CA THR A 126 2.32 14.86 1.17
C THR A 126 0.81 14.74 1.00
N LYS A 127 0.24 13.52 1.07
CA LYS A 127 -1.19 13.22 0.93
C LYS A 127 -2.00 13.74 2.13
N LYS A 128 -2.37 15.03 2.08
CA LYS A 128 -3.19 15.73 3.10
C LYS A 128 -4.71 15.61 2.88
N SER A 129 -5.19 14.94 1.83
CA SER A 129 -6.62 14.85 1.55
C SER A 129 -7.37 13.99 2.57
N LYS A 130 -8.58 14.42 2.97
CA LYS A 130 -9.50 13.60 3.76
C LYS A 130 -9.96 12.33 2.98
N THR A 131 -9.86 12.32 1.64
CA THR A 131 -10.31 11.22 0.76
C THR A 131 -9.28 10.15 0.40
N THR A 132 -7.97 10.42 0.50
CA THR A 132 -6.94 9.43 0.15
C THR A 132 -6.86 8.31 1.19
N ILE A 133 -6.52 7.11 0.73
CA ILE A 133 -6.32 5.91 1.55
C ILE A 133 -4.91 5.95 2.14
N GLY A 134 -3.90 6.29 1.34
CA GLY A 134 -2.53 6.48 1.81
C GLY A 134 -2.39 7.77 2.61
N GLN A 135 -2.17 7.64 3.94
CA GLN A 135 -1.99 8.80 4.83
C GLN A 135 -0.65 8.79 5.59
N TYR A 136 -0.10 7.61 5.91
CA TYR A 136 1.00 7.45 6.88
C TYR A 136 2.43 7.43 6.30
N GLY A 137 2.61 7.60 4.98
CA GLY A 137 3.94 7.64 4.34
C GLY A 137 4.75 6.33 4.35
N ASN A 138 4.28 5.29 5.04
CA ASN A 138 5.05 4.05 5.25
C ASN A 138 4.59 2.86 4.40
N GLY A 139 3.35 2.85 3.90
CA GLY A 139 2.72 1.66 3.30
C GLY A 139 3.54 1.03 2.15
N PHE A 140 4.09 1.85 1.24
CA PHE A 140 4.97 1.37 0.18
C PHE A 140 6.17 0.56 0.72
N LYS A 141 6.91 1.10 1.69
CA LYS A 141 8.10 0.46 2.27
C LYS A 141 7.72 -0.81 3.03
N THR A 142 6.67 -0.74 3.85
CA THR A 142 6.15 -1.85 4.63
C THR A 142 5.71 -3.01 3.74
N SER A 143 4.99 -2.70 2.67
CA SER A 143 4.37 -3.69 1.78
C SER A 143 5.35 -4.34 0.82
N THR A 144 6.26 -3.56 0.22
CA THR A 144 7.32 -4.13 -0.62
C THR A 144 8.22 -5.09 0.16
N MET A 145 8.70 -4.66 1.33
CA MET A 145 9.54 -5.46 2.22
C MET A 145 8.81 -6.66 2.86
N ARG A 146 7.46 -6.68 2.85
CA ARG A 146 6.67 -7.86 3.23
C ARG A 146 6.57 -8.89 2.11
N LEU A 147 6.62 -8.49 0.86
CA LEU A 147 6.41 -9.36 -0.31
C LEU A 147 7.72 -9.96 -0.82
N GLY A 148 8.82 -9.19 -0.80
CA GLY A 148 10.16 -9.69 -1.08
C GLY A 148 11.23 -8.94 -0.30
N ALA A 149 12.47 -9.40 -0.41
CA ALA A 149 13.62 -8.72 0.18
C ALA A 149 13.96 -7.42 -0.55
N ASP A 150 13.65 -7.31 -1.84
CA ASP A 150 14.10 -6.22 -2.69
C ASP A 150 12.98 -5.71 -3.61
N ALA A 151 12.93 -4.39 -3.79
CA ALA A 151 12.00 -3.75 -4.71
C ALA A 151 12.66 -2.60 -5.46
N ILE A 152 12.37 -2.50 -6.76
CA ILE A 152 12.80 -1.42 -7.63
C ILE A 152 11.58 -0.71 -8.20
N VAL A 153 11.60 0.62 -8.15
CA VAL A 153 10.53 1.49 -8.65
C VAL A 153 11.05 2.21 -9.88
N PHE A 154 10.24 2.20 -10.92
CA PHE A 154 10.37 3.03 -12.12
C PHE A 154 9.16 3.96 -12.14
N THR A 155 9.36 5.25 -12.35
CA THR A 155 8.26 6.21 -12.40
C THR A 155 8.52 7.30 -13.42
N ARG A 156 7.48 7.65 -14.17
CA ARG A 156 7.52 8.67 -15.22
C ARG A 156 6.52 9.74 -14.86
N ALA A 157 6.98 10.97 -14.72
CA ALA A 157 6.13 12.11 -14.41
C ALA A 157 6.31 13.24 -15.42
N ILE A 158 5.21 13.93 -15.70
CA ILE A 158 5.20 15.20 -16.41
C ILE A 158 4.84 16.30 -15.40
N ARG A 159 5.72 17.28 -15.24
CA ARG A 159 5.53 18.47 -14.37
C ARG A 159 6.04 19.70 -15.11
N GLU A 160 5.21 20.73 -15.23
CA GLU A 160 5.59 22.02 -15.87
C GLU A 160 6.20 21.86 -17.28
N SER A 161 5.69 20.90 -18.06
CA SER A 161 6.20 20.48 -19.39
C SER A 161 7.55 19.76 -19.41
N LYS A 162 8.17 19.49 -18.25
CA LYS A 162 9.33 18.59 -18.12
C LYS A 162 8.86 17.15 -17.97
N VAL A 163 9.48 16.24 -18.71
CA VAL A 163 9.28 14.79 -18.55
C VAL A 163 10.48 14.22 -17.82
N THR A 164 10.23 13.63 -16.65
CA THR A 164 11.26 13.00 -15.82
C THR A 164 11.03 11.50 -15.75
N LEU A 165 12.11 10.74 -15.77
CA LEU A 165 12.12 9.30 -15.52
C LEU A 165 13.00 9.06 -14.28
N SER A 166 12.45 8.43 -13.25
CA SER A 166 13.20 8.14 -12.03
C SER A 166 13.16 6.66 -11.70
N ILE A 167 14.29 6.15 -11.25
CA ILE A 167 14.50 4.78 -10.79
C ILE A 167 14.97 4.83 -9.35
N GLY A 168 14.34 4.06 -8.46
CA GLY A 168 14.76 3.96 -7.06
C GLY A 168 14.79 2.51 -6.57
N LEU A 169 15.88 2.13 -5.90
CA LEU A 169 16.11 0.75 -5.43
C LEU A 169 16.06 0.64 -3.90
N LEU A 170 15.02 -0.02 -3.38
CA LEU A 170 14.92 -0.40 -1.98
C LEU A 170 15.32 -1.88 -1.83
N SER A 171 16.61 -2.13 -1.66
CA SER A 171 17.17 -3.50 -1.57
C SER A 171 17.66 -3.84 -0.17
N TYR A 172 16.94 -4.70 0.55
CA TYR A 172 17.40 -5.26 1.81
C TYR A 172 18.65 -6.14 1.60
N THR A 173 18.72 -6.86 0.47
CA THR A 173 19.84 -7.75 0.15
C THR A 173 21.14 -6.98 -0.03
N PHE A 174 21.14 -5.87 -0.77
CA PHE A 174 22.27 -4.93 -0.88
C PHE A 174 22.72 -4.44 0.49
N LEU A 175 21.79 -3.88 1.29
CA LEU A 175 22.09 -3.30 2.61
C LEU A 175 22.68 -4.34 3.57
N ARG A 176 22.13 -5.57 3.57
CA ARG A 176 22.59 -6.67 4.42
C ARG A 176 23.92 -7.26 3.97
N ARG A 177 24.12 -7.51 2.67
CA ARG A 177 25.36 -8.12 2.15
C ARG A 177 26.55 -7.15 2.15
N THR A 178 26.30 -5.84 2.00
CA THR A 178 27.33 -4.80 2.11
C THR A 178 27.50 -4.24 3.53
N MET A 179 26.84 -4.86 4.53
CA MET A 179 26.92 -4.53 5.95
C MET A 179 26.71 -3.03 6.26
N LYS A 180 25.68 -2.42 5.66
CA LYS A 180 25.33 -1.03 5.94
C LYS A 180 24.67 -0.90 7.32
N ASP A 181 25.14 0.07 8.10
CA ASP A 181 24.51 0.47 9.37
C ASP A 181 23.29 1.38 9.17
N ASP A 182 23.13 1.99 7.99
CA ASP A 182 22.01 2.84 7.59
C ASP A 182 21.29 2.31 6.35
N ILE A 183 20.02 2.69 6.20
CA ILE A 183 19.29 2.54 4.94
C ILE A 183 19.83 3.57 3.93
N VAL A 184 20.45 3.07 2.87
CA VAL A 184 20.84 3.83 1.67
C VAL A 184 20.00 3.35 0.50
N VAL A 185 19.36 4.28 -0.23
CA VAL A 185 18.52 3.98 -1.40
C VAL A 185 19.21 4.56 -2.64
N PRO A 186 19.79 3.73 -3.53
CA PRO A 186 20.29 4.19 -4.82
C PRO A 186 19.14 4.75 -5.68
N MET A 187 19.39 5.91 -6.29
CA MET A 187 18.43 6.62 -7.14
C MET A 187 19.10 7.00 -8.47
N LEU A 188 18.35 6.92 -9.56
CA LEU A 188 18.74 7.48 -10.86
C LEU A 188 17.61 8.35 -11.35
N ASP A 189 17.93 9.58 -11.71
CA ASP A 189 17.01 10.49 -12.37
C ASP A 189 17.49 10.76 -13.79
N PHE A 190 16.53 10.93 -14.69
CA PHE A 190 16.72 11.34 -16.07
C PHE A 190 15.68 12.41 -16.44
N GLU A 191 16.05 13.30 -17.37
CA GLU A 191 15.15 14.24 -18.01
C GLU A 191 15.09 13.94 -19.51
N VAL A 192 13.90 14.01 -20.10
CA VAL A 192 13.74 13.91 -21.57
C VAL A 192 13.84 15.31 -22.16
N GLN A 193 14.95 15.59 -22.84
CA GLN A 193 15.23 16.86 -23.51
C GLN A 193 15.29 16.62 -25.03
N ASP A 194 14.50 17.35 -25.81
CA ASP A 194 14.42 17.22 -27.29
C ASP A 194 14.26 15.77 -27.80
N GLY A 195 13.55 14.94 -27.03
CA GLY A 195 13.32 13.51 -27.33
C GLY A 195 14.47 12.57 -26.93
N GLN A 196 15.56 13.08 -26.37
CA GLN A 196 16.67 12.29 -25.85
C GLN A 196 16.61 12.16 -24.32
N ILE A 197 17.01 11.01 -23.79
CA ILE A 197 17.02 10.74 -22.34
C ILE A 197 18.41 11.07 -21.78
N ALA A 198 18.52 12.18 -21.04
CA ALA A 198 19.74 12.65 -20.42
C ALA A 198 19.75 12.34 -18.90
N PRO A 199 20.88 11.91 -18.31
CA PRO A 199 21.01 11.80 -16.84
C PRO A 199 20.78 13.15 -16.15
N LEU A 200 19.98 13.15 -15.09
CA LEU A 200 19.74 14.31 -14.24
C LEU A 200 20.52 14.16 -12.93
N VAL A 201 21.57 14.97 -12.76
CA VAL A 201 22.53 14.83 -11.66
C VAL A 201 22.32 15.96 -10.65
N TYR A 202 21.92 15.59 -9.43
CA TYR A 202 21.70 16.53 -8.32
C TYR A 202 22.94 16.73 -7.41
N GLY A 203 23.82 15.73 -7.36
CA GLY A 203 25.06 15.74 -6.59
C GLY A 203 26.30 15.80 -7.50
N SER A 204 27.26 14.90 -7.28
CA SER A 204 28.35 14.68 -8.23
C SER A 204 27.99 13.61 -9.27
N GLN A 205 28.67 13.63 -10.42
CA GLN A 205 28.57 12.53 -11.40
C GLN A 205 28.96 11.18 -10.77
N GLY A 206 29.92 11.17 -9.83
CA GLY A 206 30.34 9.95 -9.13
C GLY A 206 29.25 9.35 -8.23
N ASP A 207 28.34 10.15 -7.68
CA ASP A 207 27.20 9.66 -6.90
C ASP A 207 26.16 8.98 -7.80
N TRP A 208 25.94 9.55 -8.99
CA TRP A 208 25.05 8.99 -10.02
C TRP A 208 25.64 7.70 -10.59
N ASP A 209 26.93 7.69 -10.96
CA ASP A 209 27.63 6.50 -11.46
C ASP A 209 27.66 5.37 -10.41
N SER A 210 27.87 5.72 -9.14
CA SER A 210 27.81 4.76 -8.02
C SER A 210 26.41 4.19 -7.82
N SER A 211 25.38 5.04 -7.93
CA SER A 211 23.97 4.60 -7.83
C SER A 211 23.60 3.68 -8.99
N LEU A 212 24.04 4.00 -10.22
CA LEU A 212 23.85 3.16 -11.40
C LEU A 212 24.50 1.81 -11.17
N LYS A 213 25.78 1.79 -10.77
CA LYS A 213 26.49 0.55 -10.50
C LYS A 213 25.76 -0.32 -9.48
N ILE A 214 25.31 0.24 -8.35
CA ILE A 214 24.57 -0.52 -7.34
C ILE A 214 23.26 -1.07 -7.93
N ILE A 215 22.54 -0.31 -8.76
CA ILE A 215 21.32 -0.81 -9.40
C ILE A 215 21.61 -1.95 -10.39
N LEU A 216 22.66 -1.87 -11.19
CA LEU A 216 23.04 -2.95 -12.13
C LEU A 216 23.54 -4.21 -11.39
N ASP A 217 24.28 -4.03 -10.30
CA ASP A 217 24.81 -5.13 -9.47
C ASP A 217 23.70 -5.84 -8.67
N TRP A 218 22.68 -5.12 -8.17
CA TRP A 218 21.72 -5.63 -7.17
C TRP A 218 20.25 -5.70 -7.62
N SER A 219 19.88 -5.14 -8.77
CA SER A 219 18.53 -5.30 -9.36
C SER A 219 18.45 -6.49 -10.34
N PRO A 220 17.25 -6.85 -10.84
CA PRO A 220 17.09 -7.84 -11.91
C PRO A 220 17.73 -7.43 -13.24
N PHE A 221 18.04 -6.14 -13.43
CA PHE A 221 18.49 -5.58 -14.70
C PHE A 221 20.03 -5.44 -14.72
N SER A 222 20.65 -5.76 -15.86
CA SER A 222 22.11 -5.88 -16.02
C SER A 222 22.75 -4.71 -16.76
N SER A 223 21.94 -3.94 -17.50
CA SER A 223 22.38 -2.83 -18.34
C SER A 223 21.51 -1.58 -18.14
N LYS A 224 22.02 -0.41 -18.55
CA LYS A 224 21.26 0.84 -18.55
C LYS A 224 20.10 0.75 -19.54
N GLU A 225 20.30 0.02 -20.63
CA GLU A 225 19.35 -0.22 -21.70
C GLU A 225 18.15 -1.04 -21.19
N GLU A 226 18.38 -2.12 -20.45
CA GLU A 226 17.32 -2.89 -19.77
C GLU A 226 16.52 -2.06 -18.76
N LEU A 227 17.18 -1.15 -18.03
CA LEU A 227 16.51 -0.22 -17.10
C LEU A 227 15.63 0.79 -17.85
N LEU A 228 16.11 1.36 -18.95
CA LEU A 228 15.35 2.30 -19.77
C LEU A 228 14.18 1.62 -20.49
N GLN A 229 14.36 0.35 -20.89
CA GLN A 229 13.29 -0.46 -21.49
C GLN A 229 12.08 -0.62 -20.56
N GLN A 230 12.26 -0.54 -19.23
CA GLN A 230 11.14 -0.59 -18.28
C GLN A 230 10.17 0.60 -18.36
N PHE A 231 10.51 1.65 -19.12
CA PHE A 231 9.64 2.80 -19.40
C PHE A 231 8.96 2.74 -20.77
N GLU A 232 9.31 1.81 -21.66
CA GLU A 232 8.75 1.74 -23.03
C GLU A 232 7.26 1.34 -23.06
N ASP A 233 6.82 0.56 -22.08
CA ASP A 233 5.43 0.15 -21.85
C ASP A 233 4.67 1.08 -20.89
N MET A 234 5.27 2.23 -20.53
CA MET A 234 4.59 3.33 -19.86
C MET A 234 4.28 4.43 -20.87
N ASP A 235 3.03 4.91 -20.86
CA ASP A 235 2.58 6.04 -21.66
C ASP A 235 3.19 7.37 -21.15
N SER A 236 2.47 8.49 -21.21
CA SER A 236 2.97 9.81 -20.80
C SER A 236 3.43 9.89 -19.34
N HIS A 237 2.82 9.11 -18.45
CA HIS A 237 3.08 9.07 -17.01
C HIS A 237 2.68 7.70 -16.43
N GLY A 238 3.20 7.38 -15.25
CA GLY A 238 2.84 6.15 -14.53
C GLY A 238 3.90 5.75 -13.51
N THR A 239 3.62 4.66 -12.79
CA THR A 239 4.57 4.02 -11.89
C THR A 239 4.57 2.52 -12.07
N LYS A 240 5.75 1.91 -12.12
CA LYS A 240 5.97 0.46 -12.11
C LYS A 240 6.82 0.09 -10.91
N VAL A 241 6.34 -0.83 -10.09
CA VAL A 241 7.04 -1.41 -8.94
C VAL A 241 7.32 -2.88 -9.23
N VAL A 242 8.58 -3.28 -9.25
CA VAL A 242 9.00 -4.68 -9.39
C VAL A 242 9.54 -5.15 -8.05
N ILE A 243 8.89 -6.14 -7.45
CA ILE A 243 9.31 -6.79 -6.20
C ILE A 243 9.90 -8.15 -6.55
N TYR A 244 11.11 -8.40 -6.08
CA TYR A 244 11.89 -9.60 -6.39
C TYR A 244 12.59 -10.12 -5.13
N ASN A 245 13.25 -11.28 -5.24
CA ASN A 245 13.69 -12.06 -4.07
C ASN A 245 12.52 -12.25 -3.08
N LEU A 246 11.40 -12.74 -3.62
CA LEU A 246 10.16 -12.99 -2.90
C LEU A 246 10.38 -13.95 -1.72
N TRP A 247 9.68 -13.73 -0.61
CA TRP A 247 9.90 -14.53 0.60
C TRP A 247 9.43 -15.98 0.43
N MET A 248 10.31 -16.91 0.81
CA MET A 248 10.04 -18.35 0.92
C MET A 248 9.82 -18.75 2.38
N ASN A 249 9.08 -19.82 2.60
CA ASN A 249 8.97 -20.48 3.90
C ASN A 249 10.19 -21.40 4.17
N ASP A 250 10.19 -22.08 5.32
CA ASP A 250 11.28 -23.00 5.73
C ASP A 250 11.45 -24.20 4.77
N ASP A 251 10.43 -24.55 3.99
CA ASP A 251 10.47 -25.60 2.95
C ASP A 251 11.03 -25.09 1.60
N GLY A 252 11.39 -23.81 1.50
CA GLY A 252 11.83 -23.18 0.24
C GLY A 252 10.70 -22.84 -0.73
N LEU A 253 9.43 -22.86 -0.29
CA LEU A 253 8.26 -22.54 -1.10
C LEU A 253 7.82 -21.08 -0.91
N LEU A 254 7.48 -20.42 -2.01
CA LEU A 254 6.91 -19.06 -1.98
C LEU A 254 5.53 -19.05 -1.33
N GLU A 255 5.24 -18.01 -0.53
CA GLU A 255 3.90 -17.80 0.05
C GLU A 255 2.84 -17.60 -1.04
N LEU A 256 3.21 -16.89 -2.11
CA LEU A 256 2.40 -16.67 -3.30
C LEU A 256 2.58 -17.83 -4.29
N ASP A 257 1.46 -18.29 -4.84
CA ASP A 257 1.42 -19.22 -5.96
C ASP A 257 1.06 -18.47 -7.24
N PHE A 258 1.78 -18.79 -8.31
CA PHE A 258 1.61 -18.19 -9.63
C PHE A 258 1.26 -19.21 -10.72
N ASP A 259 1.26 -20.50 -10.37
CA ASP A 259 1.30 -21.60 -11.33
C ASP A 259 0.03 -22.48 -11.29
N ASP A 260 -0.70 -22.49 -10.16
CA ASP A 260 -1.98 -23.18 -10.00
C ASP A 260 -3.15 -22.53 -10.79
N ASP A 261 -3.08 -21.23 -11.07
CA ASP A 261 -4.06 -20.47 -11.88
C ASP A 261 -3.34 -19.38 -12.68
N ASP A 262 -3.38 -19.48 -14.01
CA ASP A 262 -2.75 -18.50 -14.92
C ASP A 262 -3.38 -17.11 -14.84
N GLU A 263 -4.64 -17.00 -14.40
CA GLU A 263 -5.38 -15.73 -14.27
C GLU A 263 -5.40 -15.20 -12.81
N ASP A 264 -4.76 -15.86 -11.85
CA ASP A 264 -4.78 -15.42 -10.44
C ASP A 264 -3.38 -15.38 -9.81
N ILE A 265 -3.30 -14.90 -8.57
CA ILE A 265 -2.16 -15.11 -7.68
C ILE A 265 -2.76 -15.66 -6.40
N LEU A 266 -2.46 -16.92 -6.09
CA LEU A 266 -3.03 -17.61 -4.94
C LEU A 266 -2.10 -17.50 -3.74
N LEU A 267 -2.62 -17.82 -2.55
CA LEU A 267 -1.80 -18.09 -1.36
C LEU A 267 -1.75 -19.58 -1.11
N ARG A 268 -0.56 -20.12 -0.85
CA ARG A 268 -0.41 -21.55 -0.53
C ARG A 268 -1.06 -21.86 0.81
N ASP A 269 -2.08 -22.74 0.82
CA ASP A 269 -2.74 -23.18 2.04
C ASP A 269 -1.93 -24.27 2.76
N GLN A 270 -1.01 -23.83 3.60
CA GLN A 270 -0.20 -24.70 4.47
C GLN A 270 -1.04 -25.51 5.48
N GLY A 271 -2.35 -25.24 5.62
CA GLY A 271 -3.25 -25.93 6.56
C GLY A 271 -3.89 -27.23 6.05
N GLN A 272 -3.77 -27.60 4.77
CA GLN A 272 -4.54 -28.70 4.18
C GLN A 272 -4.17 -30.12 4.66
N ASN A 273 -3.02 -30.29 5.31
CA ASN A 273 -2.51 -31.59 5.78
C ASN A 273 -3.08 -32.07 7.12
N SER A 274 -3.90 -31.26 7.81
CA SER A 274 -4.38 -31.56 9.18
C SER A 274 -5.92 -31.62 9.29
N GLY A 275 -6.56 -32.47 8.49
CA GLY A 275 -8.00 -32.73 8.65
C GLY A 275 -8.54 -33.95 7.90
N ALA A 276 -9.26 -34.82 8.63
CA ALA A 276 -10.03 -35.93 8.07
C ALA A 276 -11.37 -35.46 7.48
N SER A 277 -11.31 -34.61 6.45
CA SER A 277 -12.46 -34.18 5.64
C SER A 277 -12.52 -34.93 4.31
N THR A 278 -13.73 -35.27 3.87
CA THR A 278 -13.95 -35.96 2.58
C THR A 278 -13.66 -35.04 1.40
N LYS A 279 -13.28 -35.60 0.23
CA LYS A 279 -12.94 -34.80 -0.98
C LYS A 279 -14.02 -33.78 -1.34
N ILE A 280 -15.29 -34.20 -1.34
CA ILE A 280 -16.45 -33.35 -1.63
C ILE A 280 -16.57 -32.18 -0.63
N GLN A 281 -16.30 -32.41 0.66
CA GLN A 281 -16.30 -31.34 1.66
C GLN A 281 -15.14 -30.36 1.46
N LYS A 282 -13.95 -30.85 1.05
CA LYS A 282 -12.82 -29.98 0.71
C LYS A 282 -13.14 -29.09 -0.50
N GLU A 283 -13.72 -29.66 -1.57
CA GLU A 283 -14.15 -28.93 -2.76
C GLU A 283 -15.18 -27.84 -2.42
N ILE A 284 -16.22 -28.15 -1.62
CA ILE A 284 -17.22 -27.19 -1.15
C ILE A 284 -16.58 -26.04 -0.33
N ILE A 285 -15.61 -26.37 0.53
CA ILE A 285 -14.88 -25.36 1.32
C ILE A 285 -13.99 -24.49 0.42
N GLN A 286 -13.31 -25.06 -0.57
CA GLN A 286 -12.41 -24.34 -1.48
C GLN A 286 -13.18 -23.38 -2.40
N GLN A 287 -14.34 -23.80 -2.92
CA GLN A 287 -15.23 -22.97 -3.74
C GLN A 287 -15.93 -21.87 -2.92
N HIS A 288 -15.99 -22.01 -1.60
CA HIS A 288 -16.70 -21.08 -0.73
C HIS A 288 -16.10 -19.67 -0.77
N ILE A 289 -16.96 -18.63 -0.77
CA ILE A 289 -16.54 -17.23 -0.88
C ILE A 289 -15.51 -16.84 0.18
N SER A 290 -15.59 -17.31 1.43
CA SER A 290 -14.60 -16.98 2.47
C SER A 290 -13.22 -17.60 2.22
N HIS A 291 -13.16 -18.74 1.54
CA HIS A 291 -11.90 -19.37 1.16
C HIS A 291 -11.30 -18.63 -0.02
N ARG A 292 -12.11 -18.38 -1.06
CA ARG A 292 -11.69 -17.58 -2.22
C ARG A 292 -11.18 -16.19 -1.80
N LEU A 293 -11.91 -15.45 -0.96
CA LEU A 293 -11.48 -14.16 -0.43
C LEU A 293 -10.20 -14.20 0.44
N ARG A 294 -9.82 -15.38 0.94
CA ARG A 294 -8.61 -15.58 1.77
C ARG A 294 -7.40 -16.02 0.95
N PHE A 295 -7.62 -16.77 -0.13
CA PHE A 295 -6.56 -17.46 -0.87
C PHE A 295 -6.46 -17.11 -2.36
N SER A 296 -7.44 -16.41 -2.95
CA SER A 296 -7.42 -15.93 -4.34
C SER A 296 -7.35 -14.40 -4.36
N LEU A 297 -6.31 -13.83 -4.98
CA LEU A 297 -6.14 -12.39 -5.05
C LEU A 297 -7.22 -11.77 -5.94
N ARG A 298 -7.62 -12.43 -7.03
CA ARG A 298 -8.74 -12.02 -7.88
C ARG A 298 -10.02 -11.86 -7.08
N ALA A 299 -10.36 -12.85 -6.26
CA ALA A 299 -11.54 -12.80 -5.41
C ALA A 299 -11.42 -11.69 -4.36
N TYR A 300 -10.27 -11.55 -3.69
CA TYR A 300 -10.07 -10.48 -2.70
C TYR A 300 -10.18 -9.07 -3.31
N SER A 301 -9.48 -8.82 -4.43
CA SER A 301 -9.52 -7.55 -5.17
C SER A 301 -10.92 -7.22 -5.69
N SER A 302 -11.75 -8.21 -6.03
CA SER A 302 -13.13 -8.00 -6.49
C SER A 302 -14.02 -7.27 -5.47
N ILE A 303 -13.74 -7.40 -4.17
CA ILE A 303 -14.50 -6.76 -3.09
C ILE A 303 -13.68 -5.72 -2.31
N LEU A 304 -12.46 -5.42 -2.74
CA LEU A 304 -11.54 -4.57 -1.98
C LEU A 304 -12.07 -3.13 -1.83
N TYR A 305 -12.87 -2.69 -2.80
CA TYR A 305 -13.51 -1.38 -2.87
C TYR A 305 -15.03 -1.54 -2.95
N LEU A 306 -15.78 -0.83 -2.10
CA LEU A 306 -17.23 -1.00 -1.94
C LEU A 306 -18.04 -0.44 -3.12
N LYS A 307 -17.63 0.73 -3.61
CA LYS A 307 -18.16 1.36 -4.82
C LYS A 307 -17.38 0.81 -6.01
N LYS A 308 -18.12 0.45 -7.07
CA LYS A 308 -17.51 0.18 -8.37
C LYS A 308 -16.79 1.42 -8.89
N PHE A 309 -15.66 1.22 -9.54
CA PHE A 309 -15.00 2.25 -10.32
C PHE A 309 -15.76 2.49 -11.62
N GLU A 310 -15.74 3.74 -12.10
CA GLU A 310 -16.36 4.12 -13.38
C GLU A 310 -15.33 4.03 -14.51
N ASN A 311 -14.14 4.61 -14.30
CA ASN A 311 -13.07 4.71 -15.31
C ASN A 311 -11.73 4.10 -14.85
N PHE A 312 -11.73 3.23 -13.82
CA PHE A 312 -10.52 2.58 -13.31
C PHE A 312 -10.65 1.05 -13.25
N GLN A 313 -9.61 0.31 -13.63
CA GLN A 313 -9.60 -1.15 -13.65
C GLN A 313 -8.43 -1.75 -12.86
N ILE A 314 -8.72 -2.76 -12.04
CA ILE A 314 -7.68 -3.65 -11.52
C ILE A 314 -7.52 -4.79 -12.53
N ILE A 315 -6.33 -4.94 -13.11
CA ILE A 315 -5.99 -5.99 -14.05
C ILE A 315 -5.02 -6.93 -13.33
N LEU A 316 -5.39 -8.20 -13.19
CA LEU A 316 -4.54 -9.21 -12.55
C LEU A 316 -4.18 -10.25 -13.60
N ARG A 317 -2.89 -10.61 -13.73
CA ARG A 317 -2.43 -11.63 -14.69
C ARG A 317 -3.03 -11.44 -16.10
N GLY A 318 -2.81 -10.26 -16.68
CA GLY A 318 -3.40 -9.84 -17.96
C GLY A 318 -4.93 -9.65 -18.03
N LYS A 319 -5.73 -10.06 -17.02
CA LYS A 319 -7.21 -10.06 -17.10
C LYS A 319 -7.88 -9.14 -16.07
N PRO A 320 -8.78 -8.22 -16.49
CA PRO A 320 -9.55 -7.36 -15.58
C PRO A 320 -10.28 -8.14 -14.48
N VAL A 321 -10.23 -7.62 -13.26
CA VAL A 321 -10.94 -8.15 -12.09
C VAL A 321 -12.35 -7.55 -12.08
N GLU A 322 -13.38 -8.39 -12.22
CA GLU A 322 -14.76 -7.93 -12.09
C GLU A 322 -15.04 -7.53 -10.63
N GLN A 323 -15.40 -6.26 -10.41
CA GLN A 323 -15.77 -5.80 -9.08
C GLN A 323 -17.17 -6.29 -8.67
N ILE A 324 -17.25 -6.88 -7.49
CA ILE A 324 -18.48 -7.44 -6.91
C ILE A 324 -18.91 -6.55 -5.75
N ASN A 325 -20.08 -5.90 -5.87
CA ASN A 325 -20.72 -5.31 -4.70
C ASN A 325 -21.31 -6.45 -3.87
N ILE A 326 -20.62 -6.83 -2.81
CA ILE A 326 -20.98 -7.97 -1.97
C ILE A 326 -22.35 -7.83 -1.29
N ALA A 327 -22.92 -6.62 -1.22
CA ALA A 327 -24.27 -6.40 -0.74
C ALA A 327 -25.37 -6.76 -1.75
N ASN A 328 -25.03 -6.89 -3.04
CA ASN A 328 -25.93 -7.41 -4.08
C ASN A 328 -25.93 -8.95 -4.10
N GLU A 329 -24.91 -9.58 -3.52
CA GLU A 329 -24.81 -11.03 -3.33
C GLU A 329 -25.68 -11.55 -2.17
N LEU A 330 -26.44 -10.66 -1.52
CA LEU A 330 -27.29 -10.98 -0.37
C LEU A 330 -28.74 -11.32 -0.77
N LYS A 331 -29.18 -12.53 -0.45
CA LYS A 331 -30.60 -12.90 -0.38
C LYS A 331 -31.27 -12.21 0.81
N PHE A 332 -32.56 -11.87 0.68
CA PHE A 332 -33.39 -11.25 1.73
C PHE A 332 -32.77 -10.00 2.38
N LYS A 333 -32.11 -9.16 1.57
CA LYS A 333 -31.42 -7.95 2.01
C LYS A 333 -32.34 -7.01 2.80
N LYS A 334 -31.86 -6.53 3.95
CA LYS A 334 -32.43 -5.45 4.77
C LYS A 334 -31.35 -4.40 5.02
N VAL A 335 -31.76 -3.13 5.05
CA VAL A 335 -30.89 -2.01 5.42
C VAL A 335 -31.28 -1.54 6.82
N VAL A 336 -30.30 -1.43 7.72
CA VAL A 336 -30.47 -0.96 9.09
C VAL A 336 -29.58 0.26 9.32
N THR A 337 -30.05 1.27 10.04
CA THR A 337 -29.24 2.43 10.41
C THR A 337 -28.67 2.25 11.81
N TYR A 338 -27.35 2.17 11.92
CA TYR A 338 -26.64 2.15 13.20
C TYR A 338 -26.22 3.57 13.59
N LYS A 339 -26.55 4.00 14.81
CA LYS A 339 -26.06 5.26 15.39
C LYS A 339 -25.14 4.91 16.57
N PRO A 340 -23.82 5.19 16.50
CA PRO A 340 -22.94 4.94 17.63
C PRO A 340 -23.22 5.92 18.77
N GLN A 341 -23.28 5.41 20.00
CA GLN A 341 -23.40 6.23 21.22
C GLN A 341 -21.99 6.71 21.61
N VAL A 342 -21.53 7.80 20.98
CA VAL A 342 -20.27 8.47 21.31
C VAL A 342 -20.58 9.71 22.16
N ALA A 343 -19.67 10.10 23.06
CA ALA A 343 -19.89 11.17 24.03
C ALA A 343 -20.28 12.54 23.39
N HIS A 344 -20.95 13.36 24.20
CA HIS A 344 -21.93 14.40 23.86
C HIS A 344 -21.62 15.48 22.81
N ASP A 345 -20.40 15.59 22.28
CA ASP A 345 -19.97 16.69 21.37
C ASP A 345 -19.51 16.25 19.97
N SER A 346 -19.56 14.95 19.64
CA SER A 346 -19.26 14.49 18.27
C SER A 346 -20.51 14.47 17.39
N GLN A 347 -20.44 15.03 16.17
CA GLN A 347 -21.50 14.86 15.17
C GLN A 347 -21.76 13.36 14.95
N VAL A 348 -22.91 12.86 15.38
CA VAL A 348 -23.21 11.42 15.37
C VAL A 348 -23.51 10.96 13.94
N VAL A 349 -22.44 10.56 13.23
CA VAL A 349 -22.52 10.00 11.88
C VAL A 349 -23.25 8.66 11.94
N SER A 350 -24.51 8.66 11.51
CA SER A 350 -25.31 7.45 11.35
C SER A 350 -24.78 6.61 10.20
N VAL A 351 -24.50 5.34 10.44
CA VAL A 351 -23.93 4.42 9.46
C VAL A 351 -25.01 3.48 8.94
N LYS A 352 -25.14 3.38 7.60
CA LYS A 352 -26.01 2.39 6.97
C LYS A 352 -25.33 1.02 7.01
N VAL A 353 -26.10 0.01 7.38
CA VAL A 353 -25.69 -1.39 7.55
C VAL A 353 -26.59 -2.26 6.69
N ASP A 354 -26.01 -2.88 5.67
CA ASP A 354 -26.70 -3.94 4.94
C ASP A 354 -26.65 -5.25 5.75
N ILE A 355 -27.70 -6.06 5.65
CA ILE A 355 -27.85 -7.36 6.33
C ILE A 355 -28.61 -8.29 5.38
N GLY A 356 -28.22 -9.56 5.26
CA GLY A 356 -28.94 -10.51 4.42
C GLY A 356 -28.45 -11.94 4.63
N PHE A 357 -28.58 -12.77 3.61
CA PHE A 357 -28.20 -14.18 3.57
C PHE A 357 -27.26 -14.43 2.39
N ALA A 358 -26.29 -15.34 2.53
CA ALA A 358 -25.48 -15.81 1.40
C ALA A 358 -26.37 -16.43 0.31
N LYS A 359 -25.97 -16.40 -0.96
CA LYS A 359 -26.69 -17.11 -2.03
C LYS A 359 -26.71 -18.62 -1.76
N GLU A 360 -25.69 -19.13 -1.09
CA GLU A 360 -25.44 -20.54 -0.78
C GLU A 360 -26.08 -20.96 0.56
N ALA A 361 -26.71 -20.04 1.29
CA ALA A 361 -27.44 -20.39 2.52
C ALA A 361 -28.67 -21.27 2.19
N PRO A 362 -28.97 -22.30 3.01
CA PRO A 362 -28.39 -22.60 4.33
C PRO A 362 -27.18 -23.55 4.34
N VAL A 363 -26.69 -24.01 3.18
CA VAL A 363 -25.83 -25.21 3.03
C VAL A 363 -24.55 -25.17 3.88
N LEU A 364 -23.95 -24.00 4.06
CA LEU A 364 -22.59 -23.86 4.63
C LEU A 364 -22.54 -23.59 6.14
N GLY A 365 -23.66 -23.20 6.78
CA GLY A 365 -23.68 -22.91 8.22
C GLY A 365 -22.62 -21.89 8.68
N ILE A 366 -22.70 -20.65 8.21
CA ILE A 366 -21.73 -19.59 8.51
C ILE A 366 -22.37 -18.21 8.67
N PHE A 367 -21.69 -17.35 9.41
CA PHE A 367 -21.94 -15.90 9.45
C PHE A 367 -20.64 -15.13 9.28
N GLY A 368 -20.71 -13.88 8.81
CA GLY A 368 -19.51 -13.09 8.60
C GLY A 368 -19.81 -11.64 8.25
N ILE A 369 -18.85 -10.76 8.53
CA ILE A 369 -18.93 -9.30 8.41
C ILE A 369 -17.82 -8.78 7.50
N ASN A 370 -18.15 -7.79 6.66
CA ASN A 370 -17.17 -7.03 5.87
C ASN A 370 -17.29 -5.54 6.21
N VAL A 371 -16.28 -5.01 6.90
CA VAL A 371 -16.21 -3.62 7.38
C VAL A 371 -15.34 -2.80 6.43
N TYR A 372 -15.88 -1.67 5.98
CA TYR A 372 -15.19 -0.75 5.08
C TYR A 372 -14.90 0.59 5.77
N HIS A 373 -13.92 1.32 5.27
CA HIS A 373 -13.61 2.69 5.67
C HIS A 373 -13.12 3.44 4.43
N LYS A 374 -13.64 4.65 4.16
CA LYS A 374 -13.32 5.43 2.94
C LYS A 374 -13.29 4.59 1.66
N ASN A 375 -14.39 3.88 1.37
CA ASN A 375 -14.53 2.94 0.25
C ASN A 375 -13.72 1.61 0.35
N ARG A 376 -12.71 1.51 1.22
CA ARG A 376 -11.77 0.38 1.31
C ARG A 376 -12.17 -0.68 2.34
N LEU A 377 -12.09 -1.96 1.99
CA LEU A 377 -12.30 -3.10 2.89
C LEU A 377 -11.18 -3.17 3.94
N ILE A 378 -11.51 -2.98 5.22
CA ILE A 378 -10.55 -3.03 6.34
C ILE A 378 -10.55 -4.39 7.02
N MET A 379 -11.71 -5.06 7.08
CA MET A 379 -11.84 -6.34 7.77
C MET A 379 -12.93 -7.19 7.12
N SER A 380 -12.53 -8.38 6.67
CA SER A 380 -13.44 -9.50 6.44
C SER A 380 -13.25 -10.52 7.56
N ARG A 381 -14.34 -10.97 8.20
CA ARG A 381 -14.32 -12.08 9.17
C ARG A 381 -15.50 -13.00 8.91
N VAL A 382 -15.24 -14.31 8.92
CA VAL A 382 -16.25 -15.36 8.78
C VAL A 382 -16.05 -16.36 9.92
N TRP A 383 -17.17 -16.83 10.45
CA TRP A 383 -17.26 -17.74 11.58
C TRP A 383 -18.26 -18.86 11.28
N PRO A 384 -18.03 -20.10 11.75
CA PRO A 384 -19.00 -21.17 11.65
C PRO A 384 -20.22 -20.88 12.55
N SER A 385 -21.42 -21.23 12.07
CA SER A 385 -22.67 -21.18 12.83
C SER A 385 -23.60 -22.32 12.45
N LYS A 386 -24.05 -23.08 13.44
CA LYS A 386 -24.97 -24.20 13.22
C LYS A 386 -26.38 -23.76 12.78
N ASN A 387 -26.79 -22.52 13.10
CA ASN A 387 -28.20 -22.08 13.05
C ASN A 387 -28.44 -20.68 12.44
N THR A 388 -27.42 -19.93 11.99
CA THR A 388 -27.62 -18.55 11.49
C THR A 388 -26.58 -18.13 10.44
N VAL A 389 -26.65 -16.88 9.98
CA VAL A 389 -26.66 -16.47 8.57
C VAL A 389 -25.64 -15.34 8.29
N LEU A 390 -25.19 -15.21 7.03
CA LEU A 390 -24.23 -14.20 6.55
C LEU A 390 -24.67 -12.72 6.69
N VAL A 391 -24.52 -12.14 7.88
CA VAL A 391 -24.77 -10.72 8.16
C VAL A 391 -23.58 -9.84 7.73
N ILE A 392 -23.48 -9.50 6.43
CA ILE A 392 -22.45 -8.56 5.94
C ILE A 392 -22.76 -7.13 6.38
N LYS A 393 -22.46 -6.82 7.65
CA LYS A 393 -22.55 -5.47 8.19
C LYS A 393 -21.49 -4.57 7.56
N LEU A 394 -21.85 -3.98 6.43
CA LEU A 394 -21.18 -2.79 5.90
C LEU A 394 -21.21 -1.70 6.96
N LEU A 395 -20.06 -1.08 7.18
CA LEU A 395 -19.94 0.19 7.87
C LEU A 395 -19.17 1.12 6.93
N GLN A 396 -19.53 2.40 6.93
CA GLN A 396 -18.74 3.47 6.34
C GLN A 396 -18.53 4.54 7.41
N TYR A 397 -17.35 4.53 8.01
CA TYR A 397 -16.93 5.62 8.90
C TYR A 397 -16.46 6.81 8.05
N ASN A 398 -17.34 7.80 7.85
CA ASN A 398 -16.92 9.15 7.51
C ASN A 398 -16.69 9.91 8.83
N LEU A 399 -15.54 9.73 9.47
CA LEU A 399 -15.16 10.56 10.61
C LEU A 399 -14.75 11.95 10.10
N GLY A 400 -15.77 12.77 9.83
CA GLY A 400 -15.62 14.22 9.70
C GLY A 400 -15.31 14.82 11.06
N TRP A 401 -14.04 14.74 11.47
CA TRP A 401 -13.49 15.80 12.30
C TRP A 401 -13.42 17.03 11.39
N ASN A 402 -14.20 18.06 11.73
CA ASN A 402 -14.22 19.32 11.01
C ASN A 402 -12.87 19.99 11.17
#